data_AF-O85199-F1
#
_entry.id   AF-O85199-F1
#
_cell.length_a   1.000
_cell.length_b   1.000
_cell.length_c   1.000
_cell.angle_alpha   90.00
_cell.angle_beta   90.00
_cell.angle_gamma   90.00
#
_symmetry.space_group_name_H-M   'P 1'
#
loop_
_entity.id
_entity.type
_entity.pdbx_description
1 polymer ?
#
loop_
_entity_poly.entity_id
_entity_poly.type
_entity_poly.pdbx_seq_one_letter_code
_entity_poly.pdbx_strand_id
1 'polypeptide(L)'
;MSVRLEECKRVLKNSGSIFVHCDKIANHHIRLILDNIFGADMFQSEIIWNYKRWSNSKKGLLNNHQNIYFYSKSKDFKFNTIFTEYSSTTNI
;
A
#
# COMPACT_ATOMS: atom_id res chain seq x y z
N MET A 1 -1.68 -17.73 -3.36
CA MET A 1 -2.01 -16.50 -2.61
C MET A 1 -3.30 -15.82 -3.11
N SER A 2 -3.73 -16.03 -4.36
CA SER A 2 -4.93 -15.37 -4.92
C SER A 2 -6.22 -15.70 -4.17
N VAL A 3 -6.45 -16.97 -3.80
CA VAL A 3 -7.68 -17.43 -3.13
C VAL A 3 -8.03 -16.57 -1.91
N ARG A 4 -7.04 -16.21 -1.07
CA ARG A 4 -7.31 -15.37 0.12
C ARG A 4 -7.68 -13.94 -0.26
N LEU A 5 -7.04 -13.36 -1.27
CA LEU A 5 -7.31 -12.00 -1.74
C LEU A 5 -8.66 -11.90 -2.47
N GLU A 6 -9.06 -12.95 -3.19
CA GLU A 6 -10.40 -13.08 -3.78
C GLU A 6 -11.47 -13.08 -2.69
N GLU A 7 -11.27 -13.85 -1.62
CA GLU A 7 -12.16 -13.85 -0.47
C GLU A 7 -12.18 -12.49 0.26
N CYS A 8 -11.04 -11.82 0.39
CA CYS A 8 -10.98 -10.45 0.91
C CYS A 8 -11.81 -9.48 0.05
N LYS A 9 -11.71 -9.55 -1.28
CA LYS A 9 -12.53 -8.74 -2.19
C LYS A 9 -14.01 -9.09 -2.06
N ARG A 10 -14.35 -10.37 -1.88
CA ARG A 10 -15.74 -10.84 -1.71
C ARG A 10 -16.39 -10.19 -0.49
N VAL A 11 -15.72 -10.20 0.66
CA VAL A 11 -16.26 -9.67 1.93
C VAL A 11 -16.20 -8.15 2.06
N LEU A 12 -15.36 -7.46 1.28
CA LEU A 12 -15.31 -5.99 1.29
C LEU A 12 -16.66 -5.40 0.89
N LYS A 13 -17.09 -4.32 1.56
CA LYS A 13 -18.19 -3.48 1.06
C LYS A 13 -17.78 -2.85 -0.28
N ASN A 14 -18.75 -2.45 -1.12
CA ASN A 14 -18.44 -1.77 -2.38
C ASN A 14 -17.62 -0.47 -2.19
N SER A 15 -17.82 0.21 -1.06
CA SER A 15 -17.02 1.36 -0.63
C SER A 15 -15.79 1.03 0.20
N GLY A 16 -15.52 -0.27 0.37
CA GLY A 16 -14.38 -0.77 1.10
C GLY A 16 -13.07 -0.58 0.35
N SER A 17 -12.00 -0.56 1.13
CA SER A 17 -10.62 -0.44 0.68
C SER A 17 -9.77 -1.48 1.39
N ILE A 18 -8.68 -1.90 0.75
CA ILE A 18 -7.72 -2.84 1.32
C ILE A 18 -6.31 -2.28 1.20
N PHE A 19 -5.52 -2.50 2.26
CA PHE A 19 -4.11 -2.18 2.31
C PHE A 19 -3.33 -3.47 2.43
N VAL A 20 -2.42 -3.70 1.49
CA VAL A 20 -1.67 -4.96 1.41
C VAL A 20 -0.18 -4.67 1.47
N HIS A 21 0.45 -5.22 2.49
CA HIS A 21 1.91 -5.22 2.66
C HIS A 21 2.44 -6.62 2.41
N CYS A 22 3.53 -6.73 1.66
CA CYS A 22 4.22 -7.99 1.42
C CYS A 22 5.73 -7.79 1.50
N ASP A 23 6.46 -8.87 1.72
CA ASP A 23 7.93 -8.81 1.70
C ASP A 23 8.45 -8.37 0.31
N LYS A 24 9.62 -7.73 0.29
CA LYS A 24 10.16 -7.06 -0.91
C LYS A 24 10.24 -7.99 -2.12
N ILE A 25 10.53 -9.28 -1.89
CA ILE A 25 10.75 -10.26 -2.95
C ILE A 25 9.43 -10.54 -3.67
N ALA A 26 8.34 -10.65 -2.92
CA ALA A 26 7.02 -10.94 -3.45
C ALA A 26 6.23 -9.68 -3.86
N ASN A 27 6.77 -8.49 -3.60
CA ASN A 27 6.03 -7.23 -3.74
C ASN A 27 5.62 -6.91 -5.20
N HIS A 28 6.41 -7.31 -6.18
CA HIS A 28 6.06 -7.14 -7.60
C HIS A 28 5.03 -8.19 -8.06
N HIS A 29 5.10 -9.41 -7.53
CA HIS A 29 4.10 -10.45 -7.80
C HIS A 29 2.74 -10.11 -7.16
N ILE A 30 2.73 -9.61 -5.92
CA ILE A 30 1.46 -9.29 -5.25
C ILE A 30 0.74 -8.14 -5.94
N ARG A 31 1.50 -7.18 -6.49
CA ARG A 31 0.94 -6.10 -7.30
C ARG A 31 0.14 -6.65 -8.48
N LEU A 32 0.75 -7.54 -9.26
CA LEU A 32 0.07 -8.18 -10.40
C LEU A 32 -1.18 -8.97 -9.97
N ILE A 33 -1.10 -9.69 -8.85
CA ILE A 33 -2.23 -10.45 -8.32
C ILE A 33 -3.37 -9.50 -7.89
N LEU A 34 -3.05 -8.37 -7.26
CA LEU A 34 -4.03 -7.36 -6.88
C LEU A 34 -4.67 -6.72 -8.10
N ASP A 35 -3.89 -6.40 -9.14
CA ASP A 35 -4.41 -5.87 -10.41
C ASP A 35 -5.36 -6.87 -11.07
N ASN A 36 -5.05 -8.17 -11.05
CA ASN A 36 -5.94 -9.21 -11.59
C ASN A 36 -7.24 -9.38 -10.77
N ILE A 37 -7.17 -9.25 -9.44
CA ILE A 37 -8.33 -9.47 -8.57
C ILE A 37 -9.21 -8.22 -8.48
N PHE A 38 -8.63 -7.05 -8.23
CA PHE A 38 -9.35 -5.79 -8.02
C PHE A 38 -9.56 -5.01 -9.32
N GLY A 39 -8.69 -5.19 -10.32
CA GLY A 39 -8.61 -4.37 -11.52
C GLY A 39 -7.54 -3.28 -11.36
N ALA A 40 -6.72 -3.07 -12.39
CA ALA A 40 -5.67 -2.04 -12.37
C ALA A 40 -6.23 -0.63 -12.13
N ASP A 41 -7.44 -0.35 -12.62
CA ASP A 41 -8.15 0.93 -12.41
C ASP A 41 -8.53 1.19 -10.95
N MET A 42 -8.55 0.14 -10.11
CA MET A 42 -8.91 0.25 -8.68
C MET A 42 -7.69 0.46 -7.78
N PHE A 43 -6.49 0.53 -8.35
CA PHE A 43 -5.31 0.97 -7.62
C PHE A 43 -5.42 2.46 -7.29
N GLN A 44 -5.28 2.80 -6.02
CA GLN A 44 -5.39 4.18 -5.55
C GLN A 44 -4.03 4.83 -5.33
N SER A 45 -3.18 4.18 -4.54
CA SER A 45 -1.83 4.66 -4.29
C SER A 45 -0.95 3.57 -3.67
N GLU A 46 0.35 3.84 -3.61
CA GLU A 46 1.27 3.08 -2.77
C GLU A 46 1.81 3.98 -1.66
N ILE A 47 1.98 3.37 -0.48
CA ILE A 47 2.58 4.03 0.67
C ILE A 47 4.00 3.46 0.79
N ILE A 48 4.99 4.35 0.66
CA ILE A 48 6.39 4.01 0.86
C ILE A 48 6.73 4.24 2.33
N TRP A 49 6.77 3.15 3.10
CA TRP A 49 7.21 3.20 4.48
C TRP A 49 8.74 3.14 4.54
N ASN A 50 9.35 4.31 4.56
CA ASN A 50 10.80 4.47 4.69
C ASN A 50 11.24 4.44 6.17
N TYR A 51 12.39 3.84 6.43
CA TYR A 51 13.02 3.77 7.74
C TYR A 51 14.55 3.82 7.57
N LYS A 52 15.24 4.41 8.56
CA LYS A 52 16.71 4.46 8.55
C LYS A 52 17.27 3.08 8.90
N ARG A 53 18.06 2.49 8.01
CA ARG A 53 18.97 1.39 8.35
C ARG A 53 20.41 1.80 8.10
N TRP A 54 21.28 1.38 9.00
CA TRP A 54 22.72 1.50 8.84
C TRP A 54 23.33 0.10 8.70
N SER A 55 24.25 -0.07 7.77
CA SER A 55 25.02 -1.31 7.64
C SER A 55 26.41 -0.98 7.13
N ASN A 56 27.42 -1.37 7.92
CA ASN A 56 28.82 -1.24 7.54
C ASN A 56 29.28 -2.34 6.58
N SER A 57 28.47 -3.37 6.35
CA SER A 57 28.88 -4.59 5.64
C SER A 57 28.06 -4.90 4.39
N LYS A 58 26.97 -4.16 4.12
CA LYS A 58 26.17 -4.42 2.92
C LYS A 58 26.87 -3.89 1.68
N LYS A 59 27.07 -4.78 0.70
CA LYS A 59 27.44 -4.38 -0.66
C LYS A 59 26.20 -3.90 -1.41
N GLY A 60 26.16 -2.62 -1.78
CA GLY A 60 25.09 -2.02 -2.59
C GLY A 60 23.98 -1.33 -1.79
N LEU A 61 22.86 -1.02 -2.45
CA LEU A 61 21.77 -0.21 -1.90
C LEU A 61 21.10 -0.91 -0.70
N LEU A 62 20.95 -0.20 0.42
CA LEU A 62 20.23 -0.69 1.60
C LEU A 62 18.72 -0.76 1.36
N ASN A 63 18.08 -1.82 1.86
CA ASN A 63 16.61 -1.92 1.76
C ASN A 63 16.06 -1.08 2.91
N ASN A 64 15.77 0.19 2.61
CA ASN A 64 15.36 1.16 3.62
C ASN A 64 13.86 1.44 3.57
N HIS A 65 13.11 0.73 2.73
CA HIS A 65 11.67 0.94 2.63
C HIS A 65 10.91 -0.37 2.47
N GLN A 66 9.62 -0.28 2.74
CA GLN A 66 8.59 -1.26 2.42
C GLN A 66 7.48 -0.56 1.64
N ASN A 67 6.78 -1.31 0.80
CA ASN A 67 5.64 -0.80 0.03
C ASN A 67 4.36 -1.38 0.61
N ILE A 68 3.36 -0.54 0.77
CA ILE A 68 2.00 -0.94 1.12
C ILE A 68 1.11 -0.48 -0.02
N TYR A 69 0.43 -1.41 -0.68
CA TYR A 69 -0.48 -1.08 -1.78
C TYR A 69 -1.88 -0.78 -1.25
N PHE A 70 -2.48 0.28 -1.76
CA PHE A 70 -3.85 0.67 -1.48
C PHE A 70 -4.73 0.44 -2.71
N TYR A 71 -5.71 -0.45 -2.58
CA TYR A 71 -6.76 -0.70 -3.55
C TYR A 71 -8.15 -0.42 -2.96
N SER A 72 -9.05 0.05 -3.80
CA SER A 72 -10.48 0.09 -3.49
C SER A 72 -11.20 -1.10 -4.13
N LYS A 73 -12.39 -1.47 -3.62
CA LYS A 73 -13.23 -2.47 -4.30
C LYS A 73 -13.95 -1.91 -5.52
N SER A 74 -14.27 -0.62 -5.48
CA SER A 74 -14.92 0.11 -6.57
C SER A 74 -14.42 1.57 -6.62
N LYS A 75 -14.90 2.34 -7.60
CA LYS A 75 -14.63 3.78 -7.68
C LYS A 75 -15.28 4.60 -6.56
N ASP A 76 -16.31 4.04 -5.92
CA ASP A 76 -17.04 4.68 -4.82
C ASP A 76 -16.36 4.38 -3.47
N PHE A 77 -15.16 4.91 -3.24
CA PHE A 77 -14.48 4.78 -1.94
C PHE A 77 -14.30 6.15 -1.28
N LYS A 78 -14.25 6.15 0.05
CA LYS A 78 -13.98 7.36 0.83
C LYS A 78 -12.67 7.21 1.61
N PHE A 79 -11.67 7.98 1.22
CA PHE A 79 -10.46 8.14 2.03
C PHE A 79 -10.69 9.24 3.07
N ASN A 80 -10.64 8.87 4.35
CA ASN A 80 -10.80 9.83 5.44
C ASN A 80 -9.44 10.37 5.85
N THR A 81 -9.08 11.54 5.35
CA THR A 81 -7.86 12.22 5.74
C THR A 81 -7.92 12.60 7.22
N ILE A 82 -6.89 12.22 7.97
CA ILE A 82 -6.72 12.67 9.35
C ILE A 82 -6.08 14.05 9.30
N PHE A 83 -6.82 15.06 9.73
CA PHE A 83 -6.30 16.41 9.89
C PHE A 83 -5.72 16.54 11.29
N THR A 84 -4.46 16.94 11.38
CA THR A 84 -3.82 17.34 12.64
C THR A 84 -3.80 18.86 12.72
N GLU A 85 -3.61 19.40 13.93
CA GLU A 85 -3.39 20.83 14.08
C GLU A 85 -2.22 21.30 13.21
N TYR A 86 -2.30 22.57 12.77
CA TYR A 86 -1.24 23.18 11.98
C TYR A 86 0.07 23.12 12.74
N SER A 87 1.10 22.54 12.11
CA SER A 87 2.46 22.67 12.61
C SER A 87 2.84 24.15 12.61
N SER A 88 3.38 24.63 13.74
CA SER A 88 3.86 26.01 13.89
C SER A 88 4.97 26.40 12.92
N THR A 89 5.55 25.43 12.20
CA THR A 89 6.66 25.63 11.26
C THR A 89 6.21 25.86 9.80
N THR A 90 4.92 25.73 9.47
CA THR A 90 4.44 25.81 8.07
C THR A 90 4.32 27.24 7.53
N ASN A 91 4.44 28.28 8.38
CA ASN A 91 4.29 29.70 8.00
C ASN A 91 5.58 30.53 8.17
N ILE A 92 6.76 29.96 7.89
CA ILE A 92 8.04 30.70 7.86
C ILE A 92 8.57 30.73 6.43
#